data_AF-A0AAU1ZVU3-F1
#
_entry.id   AF-A0AAU1ZVU3-F1
#
_cell.length_a   1.000
_cell.length_b   1.000
_cell.length_c   1.000
_cell.angle_alpha   90.00
_cell.angle_beta   90.00
_cell.angle_gamma   90.00
#
_symmetry.space_group_name_H-M   'P 1'
#
loop_
_entity.id
_entity.type
_entity.pdbx_description
1 polymer ?
#
loop_
_entity_poly.entity_id
_entity_poly.type
_entity_poly.pdbx_seq_one_letter_code
_entity_poly.pdbx_strand_id
1 'polypeptide(L)'
;MVGLFGDSMQKIYESGVGAVKRPGLLTEITKHENYRCSPPVVEVLNRMRPELTQDAVGKQRTGEVHLFLNSSIPAGPERLTAAEAVLARNSRTRENSKYLLLTHRGIAGTLEYANLPEQYRKLGRYGPDDLMARNEPYIQYLTRVEAISTAFRNSDFAGLTDLLDEGRTRITRHAHKRAISDAIRALDAVRSTGTIGEVLDLMADGHLLALPGKLKDLERRRSATDLDERDQRRADFSNNLRSVSYREVISVTHFIDELTPFSTQHGVKGDGFENVVVVVEGRAWNRYSIGKMLAGTDKPDRTERSRNLFYVCCSRAQRGLAVVFIDDLPDGTEPTLHAWFASGTIHP
;
A
#
# COMPACT_ATOMS: atom_id res chain seq x y z
N MET A 1 -17.02 -31.38 23.12
CA MET A 1 -16.95 -31.33 21.64
C MET A 1 -15.99 -30.21 21.26
N VAL A 2 -15.01 -30.47 20.39
CA VAL A 2 -14.03 -29.46 19.94
C VAL A 2 -14.23 -29.27 18.45
N GLY A 3 -14.46 -28.03 18.01
CA GLY A 3 -14.60 -27.66 16.60
C GLY A 3 -13.45 -26.76 16.17
N LEU A 4 -12.90 -27.02 14.99
CA LEU A 4 -11.93 -26.15 14.34
C LEU A 4 -12.63 -25.41 13.20
N PHE A 5 -12.38 -24.11 13.07
CA PHE A 5 -12.92 -23.29 11.97
C PHE A 5 -11.78 -22.57 11.27
N GLY A 6 -11.90 -22.41 9.95
CA GLY A 6 -10.92 -21.72 9.14
C GLY A 6 -10.93 -22.19 7.70
N ASP A 7 -10.24 -21.43 6.86
CA ASP A 7 -10.06 -21.75 5.45
C ASP A 7 -8.57 -21.92 5.18
N SER A 8 -8.17 -23.10 4.69
CA SER A 8 -6.78 -23.44 4.41
C SER A 8 -6.15 -22.52 3.35
N MET A 9 -6.94 -22.06 2.37
CA MET A 9 -6.46 -21.11 1.35
C MET A 9 -6.22 -19.71 1.90
N GLN A 10 -6.72 -19.39 3.10
CA GLN A 10 -6.42 -18.12 3.77
C GLN A 10 -5.09 -18.16 4.54
N LYS A 11 -4.32 -19.25 4.46
CA LYS A 11 -2.94 -19.29 4.97
C LYS A 11 -2.01 -18.56 3.98
N ILE A 12 -1.86 -17.26 4.22
CA ILE A 12 -0.95 -16.36 3.47
C ILE A 12 0.25 -15.88 4.30
N TYR A 13 0.30 -16.24 5.59
CA TYR A 13 1.45 -16.00 6.47
C TYR A 13 2.25 -17.30 6.64
N GLU A 14 3.52 -17.18 7.01
CA GLU A 14 4.39 -18.33 7.26
C GLU A 14 3.94 -19.17 8.46
N SER A 15 3.43 -18.49 9.49
CA SER A 15 2.86 -19.12 10.67
C SER A 15 1.45 -19.65 10.38
N GLY A 16 1.06 -20.69 11.12
CA GLY A 16 -0.27 -21.31 11.04
C GLY A 16 -0.25 -22.74 10.49
N VAL A 17 -1.25 -23.51 10.89
CA VAL A 17 -1.30 -24.97 10.70
C VAL A 17 -1.74 -25.35 9.27
N GLY A 18 -2.45 -24.47 8.56
CA GLY A 18 -3.00 -24.78 7.23
C GLY A 18 -4.14 -25.80 7.33
N ALA A 19 -4.26 -26.69 6.34
CA ALA A 19 -5.28 -27.74 6.36
C ALA A 19 -5.02 -28.75 7.48
N VAL A 20 -5.99 -28.94 8.38
CA VAL A 20 -5.93 -29.92 9.47
C VAL A 20 -6.73 -31.16 9.07
N LYS A 21 -6.04 -32.16 8.51
CA LYS A 21 -6.66 -33.44 8.16
C LYS A 21 -6.29 -34.49 9.20
N ARG A 22 -7.27 -34.94 10.00
CA ARG A 22 -7.12 -36.06 10.94
C ARG A 22 -8.28 -37.06 10.78
N PRO A 23 -8.18 -37.97 9.79
CA PRO A 23 -9.21 -38.98 9.56
C PRO A 23 -9.52 -39.78 10.84
N GLY A 24 -10.80 -40.04 11.09
CA GLY A 24 -11.25 -40.79 12.28
C GLY A 24 -11.27 -39.98 13.59
N LEU A 25 -10.65 -38.79 13.63
CA LEU A 25 -10.70 -37.88 14.78
C LEU A 25 -11.47 -36.59 14.49
N LEU A 26 -11.49 -36.14 13.23
CA LEU A 26 -12.20 -34.96 12.77
C LEU A 26 -13.13 -35.31 11.60
N THR A 27 -14.34 -34.78 11.66
CA THR A 27 -15.30 -34.79 10.54
C THR A 27 -15.26 -33.43 9.86
N GLU A 28 -15.00 -33.40 8.55
CA GLU A 28 -14.99 -32.16 7.77
C GLU A 28 -16.43 -31.70 7.53
N ILE A 29 -16.69 -30.42 7.80
CA ILE A 29 -17.97 -29.77 7.55
C ILE A 29 -17.70 -28.61 6.60
N THR A 30 -18.23 -28.71 5.39
CA THR A 30 -18.02 -27.73 4.34
C THR A 30 -19.18 -26.75 4.28
N LYS A 31 -18.89 -25.46 4.33
CA LYS A 31 -19.85 -24.38 4.11
C LYS A 31 -19.78 -23.94 2.65
N HIS A 32 -20.86 -24.17 1.90
CA HIS A 32 -20.94 -23.82 0.48
C HIS A 32 -21.43 -22.39 0.27
N GLU A 33 -22.10 -21.80 1.25
CA GLU A 33 -22.68 -20.47 1.13
C GLU A 33 -21.62 -19.35 1.20
N ASN A 34 -21.46 -18.63 0.10
CA ASN A 34 -20.73 -17.37 0.05
C ASN A 34 -21.69 -16.19 0.21
N TYR A 35 -21.66 -15.58 1.40
CA TYR A 35 -22.47 -14.40 1.72
C TYR A 35 -21.80 -13.07 1.36
N ARG A 36 -20.52 -13.11 0.95
CA ARG A 36 -19.70 -11.92 0.75
C ARG A 36 -19.72 -11.45 -0.70
N CYS A 37 -19.42 -12.37 -1.61
CA CYS A 37 -19.10 -12.05 -3.00
C CYS A 37 -20.33 -12.14 -3.89
N SER A 38 -20.38 -11.30 -4.92
CA SER A 38 -21.36 -11.35 -6.00
C SER A 38 -21.20 -12.62 -6.85
N PRO A 39 -22.27 -13.07 -7.56
CA PRO A 39 -22.19 -14.28 -8.38
C PRO A 39 -21.03 -14.31 -9.39
N PRO A 40 -20.72 -13.23 -10.14
CA PRO A 40 -19.58 -13.24 -11.06
C PRO A 40 -18.23 -13.48 -10.36
N VAL A 41 -18.05 -12.91 -9.16
CA VAL A 41 -16.83 -13.10 -8.36
C VAL A 41 -16.77 -14.52 -7.80
N VAL A 42 -17.87 -15.06 -7.27
CA VAL A 42 -17.93 -16.45 -6.78
C VAL A 42 -17.57 -17.43 -7.89
N GLU A 43 -18.04 -17.20 -9.10
CA GLU A 43 -17.73 -18.04 -10.26
C GLU A 43 -16.22 -18.06 -10.56
N VAL A 44 -15.54 -16.91 -10.49
CA VAL A 44 -14.07 -16.84 -10.59
C VAL A 44 -13.40 -17.64 -9.48
N LEU A 45 -13.85 -17.49 -8.23
CA LEU A 45 -13.28 -18.20 -7.08
C LEU A 45 -13.46 -19.72 -7.21
N ASN A 46 -14.62 -20.17 -7.68
CA ASN A 46 -14.90 -21.59 -7.92
C ASN A 46 -13.97 -22.18 -8.98
N ARG A 47 -13.61 -21.41 -10.02
CA ARG A 47 -12.64 -21.88 -11.03
C ARG A 47 -11.20 -21.90 -10.53
N MET A 48 -10.85 -21.02 -9.60
CA MET A 48 -9.55 -21.06 -8.90
C MET A 48 -9.46 -22.23 -7.91
N ARG A 49 -10.59 -22.65 -7.35
CA ARG A 49 -10.72 -23.68 -6.31
C ARG A 49 -11.87 -24.66 -6.61
N PRO A 50 -11.72 -25.53 -7.61
CA PRO A 50 -12.79 -26.46 -8.01
C PRO A 50 -13.14 -27.48 -6.92
N GLU A 51 -12.23 -27.76 -5.98
CA GLU A 51 -12.47 -28.66 -4.85
C GLU A 51 -13.44 -28.10 -3.79
N LEU A 52 -13.74 -26.81 -3.82
CA LEU A 52 -14.72 -26.15 -2.95
C LEU A 52 -15.59 -25.22 -3.79
N THR A 53 -16.67 -25.76 -4.34
CA THR A 53 -17.69 -24.97 -5.01
C THR A 53 -18.54 -24.22 -3.99
N GLN A 54 -18.73 -22.92 -4.22
CA GLN A 54 -19.50 -22.02 -3.39
C GLN A 54 -20.69 -21.44 -4.15
N ASP A 55 -21.78 -21.15 -3.42
CA ASP A 55 -22.98 -20.52 -3.92
C ASP A 55 -23.13 -19.10 -3.39
N ALA A 56 -23.36 -18.14 -4.28
CA ALA A 56 -23.62 -16.75 -3.91
C ALA A 56 -25.03 -16.61 -3.31
N VAL A 57 -25.14 -16.54 -1.99
CA VAL A 57 -26.43 -16.48 -1.27
C VAL A 57 -26.68 -15.12 -0.59
N GLY A 58 -25.70 -14.24 -0.60
CA GLY A 58 -25.74 -12.93 0.05
C GLY A 58 -26.66 -11.90 -0.63
N LYS A 59 -26.63 -10.67 -0.08
CA LYS A 59 -27.37 -9.52 -0.65
C LYS A 59 -26.78 -9.02 -1.98
N GLN A 60 -25.51 -9.31 -2.24
CA GLN A 60 -24.82 -8.92 -3.46
C GLN A 60 -25.29 -9.80 -4.62
N ARG A 61 -26.35 -9.38 -5.31
CA ARG A 61 -26.92 -10.11 -6.45
C ARG A 61 -26.33 -9.71 -7.79
N THR A 62 -25.70 -8.55 -7.86
CA THR A 62 -25.06 -8.01 -9.06
C THR A 62 -23.60 -7.71 -8.79
N GLY A 63 -22.78 -7.72 -9.84
CA GLY A 63 -21.35 -7.49 -9.76
C GLY A 63 -20.71 -7.56 -11.13
N GLU A 64 -19.42 -7.30 -11.16
CA GLU A 64 -18.63 -7.33 -12.40
C GLU A 64 -17.22 -7.85 -12.11
N VAL A 65 -16.64 -8.47 -13.12
CA VAL A 65 -15.28 -9.01 -13.10
C VAL A 65 -14.57 -8.49 -14.33
N HIS A 66 -13.42 -7.85 -14.13
CA HIS A 66 -12.57 -7.37 -15.21
C HIS A 66 -11.18 -7.98 -15.09
N LEU A 67 -10.64 -8.47 -16.20
CA LEU A 67 -9.26 -8.90 -16.32
C LEU A 67 -8.55 -8.02 -17.35
N PHE A 68 -7.53 -7.29 -16.95
CA PHE A 68 -6.75 -6.42 -17.82
C PHE A 68 -5.37 -7.03 -18.04
N LEU A 69 -5.14 -7.54 -19.24
CA LEU A 69 -3.83 -8.01 -19.71
C LEU A 69 -3.01 -6.82 -20.22
N ASN A 70 -3.68 -5.84 -20.85
CA ASN A 70 -3.12 -4.57 -21.34
C ASN A 70 -1.91 -4.77 -22.27
N SER A 71 -1.93 -5.79 -23.10
CA SER A 71 -0.80 -6.20 -23.95
C SER A 71 -0.44 -5.14 -25.00
N SER A 72 -1.37 -4.23 -25.30
CA SER A 72 -1.17 -3.10 -26.21
C SER A 72 -0.48 -1.88 -25.59
N ILE A 73 -0.34 -1.83 -24.26
CA ILE A 73 0.26 -0.74 -23.50
C ILE A 73 1.64 -1.22 -23.00
N PRO A 74 2.70 -0.40 -23.03
CA PRO A 74 3.99 -0.78 -22.46
C PRO A 74 3.87 -1.22 -20.99
N ALA A 75 4.70 -2.19 -20.57
CA ALA A 75 4.75 -2.62 -19.18
C ALA A 75 5.14 -1.45 -18.27
N GLY A 76 4.31 -1.16 -17.27
CA GLY A 76 4.48 -0.01 -16.40
C GLY A 76 3.19 0.43 -15.70
N PRO A 77 3.27 1.49 -14.87
CA PRO A 77 2.13 2.07 -14.16
C PRO A 77 0.99 2.54 -15.09
N GLU A 78 1.29 2.87 -16.34
CA GLU A 78 0.34 3.33 -17.36
C GLU A 78 -0.76 2.28 -17.63
N ARG A 79 -0.44 0.99 -17.48
CA ARG A 79 -1.42 -0.10 -17.58
C ARG A 79 -2.49 0.00 -16.49
N LEU A 80 -2.11 0.40 -15.27
CA LEU A 80 -3.06 0.63 -14.19
C LEU A 80 -3.95 1.84 -14.49
N THR A 81 -3.34 2.96 -14.92
CA THR A 81 -4.07 4.18 -15.30
C THR A 81 -5.10 3.91 -16.40
N ALA A 82 -4.73 3.12 -17.41
CA ALA A 82 -5.65 2.74 -18.49
C ALA A 82 -6.81 1.86 -17.99
N ALA A 83 -6.52 0.89 -17.12
CA ALA A 83 -7.55 0.06 -16.51
C ALA A 83 -8.52 0.90 -15.65
N GLU A 84 -8.01 1.86 -14.89
CA GLU A 84 -8.82 2.80 -14.11
C GLU A 84 -9.75 3.63 -14.99
N ALA A 85 -9.27 4.11 -16.14
CA ALA A 85 -10.10 4.87 -17.09
C ALA A 85 -11.25 4.03 -17.66
N VAL A 86 -11.05 2.71 -17.83
CA VAL A 86 -12.13 1.79 -18.24
C VAL A 86 -13.11 1.55 -17.08
N LEU A 87 -12.60 1.26 -15.88
CA LEU A 87 -13.43 1.02 -14.69
C LEU A 87 -14.28 2.25 -14.32
N ALA A 88 -13.76 3.46 -14.50
CA ALA A 88 -14.47 4.71 -14.23
C ALA A 88 -15.74 4.85 -15.08
N ARG A 89 -15.80 4.26 -16.28
CA ARG A 89 -17.02 4.27 -17.13
C ARG A 89 -18.18 3.52 -16.49
N ASN A 90 -17.90 2.61 -15.56
CA ASN A 90 -18.88 1.86 -14.78
C ASN A 90 -18.99 2.37 -13.33
N SER A 91 -18.68 3.66 -13.08
CA SER A 91 -18.73 4.29 -11.75
C SER A 91 -17.80 3.67 -10.70
N ARG A 92 -16.73 2.95 -11.13
CA ARG A 92 -15.67 2.50 -10.22
C ARG A 92 -14.52 3.50 -10.22
N THR A 93 -14.33 4.14 -9.08
CA THR A 93 -13.31 5.17 -8.88
C THR A 93 -12.29 4.70 -7.85
N ARG A 94 -11.22 5.48 -7.65
CA ARG A 94 -10.20 5.18 -6.64
C ARG A 94 -10.78 5.21 -5.22
N GLU A 95 -11.76 6.06 -4.97
CA GLU A 95 -12.36 6.26 -3.65
C GLU A 95 -13.26 5.10 -3.22
N ASN A 96 -13.88 4.40 -4.19
CA ASN A 96 -14.78 3.27 -3.92
C ASN A 96 -14.16 1.89 -4.21
N SER A 97 -12.84 1.85 -4.45
CA SER A 97 -12.09 0.64 -4.77
C SER A 97 -10.86 0.49 -3.90
N LYS A 98 -10.61 -0.73 -3.40
CA LYS A 98 -9.35 -1.07 -2.70
C LYS A 98 -8.34 -1.65 -3.68
N TYR A 99 -7.14 -1.10 -3.72
CA TYR A 99 -6.06 -1.53 -4.61
C TYR A 99 -5.07 -2.39 -3.84
N LEU A 100 -4.82 -3.60 -4.32
CA LEU A 100 -3.99 -4.60 -3.65
C LEU A 100 -2.73 -4.86 -4.47
N LEU A 101 -1.61 -4.34 -3.98
CA LEU A 101 -0.28 -4.55 -4.57
C LEU A 101 0.52 -5.52 -3.72
N LEU A 102 1.42 -6.25 -4.36
CA LEU A 102 2.20 -7.27 -3.67
C LEU A 102 3.21 -6.66 -2.69
N THR A 103 3.82 -5.52 -3.03
CA THR A 103 4.90 -4.92 -2.24
C THR A 103 4.68 -3.44 -1.93
N HIS A 104 5.23 -2.99 -0.79
CA HIS A 104 5.35 -1.55 -0.49
C HIS A 104 6.13 -0.77 -1.55
N ARG A 105 7.04 -1.44 -2.28
CA ARG A 105 7.78 -0.82 -3.38
C ARG A 105 6.87 -0.52 -4.57
N GLY A 106 6.01 -1.46 -4.96
CA GLY A 106 5.01 -1.24 -6.00
C GLY A 106 4.09 -0.08 -5.63
N ILE A 107 3.61 -0.06 -4.38
CA ILE A 107 2.79 1.04 -3.86
C ILE A 107 3.54 2.37 -3.92
N ALA A 108 4.81 2.40 -3.53
CA ALA A 108 5.64 3.59 -3.62
C ALA A 108 5.80 4.10 -5.06
N GLY A 109 5.87 3.20 -6.05
CA GLY A 109 5.86 3.58 -7.47
C GLY A 109 4.51 4.20 -7.88
N THR A 110 3.40 3.55 -7.53
CA THR A 110 2.05 4.01 -7.90
C THR A 110 1.65 5.33 -7.21
N LEU A 111 2.08 5.53 -5.97
CA LEU A 111 1.82 6.75 -5.19
C LEU A 111 2.96 7.77 -5.31
N GLU A 112 3.88 7.57 -6.25
CA GLU A 112 4.94 8.51 -6.62
C GLU A 112 5.85 8.92 -5.45
N TYR A 113 6.14 8.00 -4.52
CA TYR A 113 7.08 8.19 -3.42
C TYR A 113 8.26 7.19 -3.45
N ALA A 114 8.63 6.68 -4.62
CA ALA A 114 9.62 5.62 -4.74
C ALA A 114 11.06 6.01 -4.33
N ASN A 115 11.41 7.30 -4.35
CA ASN A 115 12.78 7.75 -4.04
C ASN A 115 13.03 7.72 -2.53
N LEU A 116 12.02 7.97 -1.69
CA LEU A 116 12.11 7.85 -0.23
C LEU A 116 12.59 6.47 0.24
N PRO A 117 11.87 5.35 -0.01
CA PRO A 117 12.31 4.03 0.43
C PRO A 117 13.63 3.61 -0.25
N GLU A 118 13.99 4.19 -1.40
CA GLU A 118 15.31 4.00 -1.98
C GLU A 118 16.42 4.63 -1.12
N GLN A 119 16.26 5.89 -0.68
CA GLN A 119 17.23 6.50 0.22
C GLN A 119 17.31 5.76 1.55
N TYR A 120 16.18 5.36 2.12
CA TYR A 120 16.17 4.59 3.37
C TYR A 120 16.86 3.22 3.24
N ARG A 121 16.75 2.56 2.08
CA ARG A 121 17.50 1.32 1.81
C ARG A 121 19.01 1.53 1.85
N LYS A 122 19.50 2.73 1.51
CA LYS A 122 20.92 3.06 1.62
C LYS A 122 21.40 3.14 3.07
N LEU A 123 20.53 3.35 4.06
CA LEU A 123 20.91 3.23 5.49
C LEU A 123 21.08 1.77 5.93
N GLY A 124 20.32 0.85 5.35
CA GLY A 124 20.39 -0.56 5.68
C GLY A 124 19.22 -1.37 5.13
N ARG A 125 19.31 -2.69 5.27
CA ARG A 125 18.29 -3.64 4.80
C ARG A 125 16.88 -3.33 5.35
N TYR A 126 16.81 -2.91 6.61
CA TYR A 126 15.55 -2.61 7.31
C TYR A 126 15.12 -1.15 7.20
N GLY A 127 15.87 -0.29 6.52
CA GLY A 127 15.53 1.14 6.43
C GLY A 127 14.12 1.42 5.89
N PRO A 128 13.64 0.74 4.83
CA PRO A 128 12.26 0.91 4.38
C PRO A 128 11.21 0.50 5.43
N ASP A 129 11.51 -0.47 6.29
CA ASP A 129 10.63 -0.86 7.39
C ASP A 129 10.65 0.24 8.47
N ASP A 130 11.81 0.83 8.75
CA ASP A 130 11.93 1.98 9.66
C ASP A 130 11.17 3.21 9.14
N LEU A 131 11.13 3.44 7.82
CA LEU A 131 10.29 4.48 7.21
C LEU A 131 8.80 4.23 7.53
N MET A 132 8.31 3.02 7.27
CA MET A 132 6.89 2.66 7.48
C MET A 132 6.50 2.69 8.96
N ALA A 133 7.40 2.25 9.85
CA ALA A 133 7.19 2.25 11.29
C ALA A 133 7.42 3.61 11.96
N ARG A 134 7.80 4.65 11.20
CA ARG A 134 8.19 5.98 11.72
C ARG A 134 9.34 5.87 12.75
N ASN A 135 10.32 5.01 12.50
CA ASN A 135 11.45 4.70 13.39
C ASN A 135 12.76 5.39 12.99
N GLU A 136 12.70 6.50 12.27
CA GLU A 136 13.88 7.28 11.87
C GLU A 136 13.63 8.80 12.11
N PRO A 137 14.62 9.55 12.64
CA PRO A 137 14.43 10.96 13.01
C PRO A 137 13.83 11.90 11.96
N TYR A 138 14.15 11.76 10.66
CA TYR A 138 13.55 12.59 9.61
C TYR A 138 12.07 12.26 9.44
N ILE A 139 11.68 11.00 9.23
CA ILE A 139 10.25 10.68 9.03
C ILE A 139 9.41 11.01 10.26
N GLN A 140 9.95 10.84 11.47
CA GLN A 140 9.27 11.25 12.71
C GLN A 140 8.97 12.75 12.73
N TYR A 141 9.93 13.56 12.30
CA TYR A 141 9.73 15.01 12.25
C TYR A 141 8.81 15.43 11.11
N LEU A 142 9.04 14.89 9.91
CA LEU A 142 8.31 15.23 8.70
C LEU A 142 6.82 14.85 8.80
N THR A 143 6.48 13.71 9.41
CA THR A 143 5.07 13.34 9.68
C THR A 143 4.39 14.28 10.68
N ARG A 144 5.13 14.88 11.62
CA ARG A 144 4.60 15.94 12.51
C ARG A 144 4.37 17.26 11.76
N VAL A 145 5.24 17.59 10.81
CA VAL A 145 5.03 18.73 9.90
C VAL A 145 3.74 18.52 9.08
N GLU A 146 3.50 17.30 8.58
CA GLU A 146 2.25 16.93 7.90
C GLU A 146 1.01 17.04 8.80
N ALA A 147 1.13 16.63 10.06
CA ALA A 147 0.05 16.73 11.03
C ALA A 147 -0.38 18.18 11.27
N ILE A 148 0.57 19.12 11.37
CA ILE A 148 0.27 20.57 11.51
C ILE A 148 -0.53 21.06 10.32
N SER A 149 -0.04 20.77 9.11
CA SER A 149 -0.69 21.26 7.91
C SER A 149 -2.09 20.65 7.74
N THR A 150 -2.25 19.36 8.04
CA THR A 150 -3.55 18.68 8.02
C THR A 150 -4.53 19.27 9.03
N ALA A 151 -4.11 19.46 10.27
CA ALA A 151 -4.93 20.07 11.32
C ALA A 151 -5.39 21.47 10.91
N PHE A 152 -4.48 22.28 10.35
CA PHE A 152 -4.79 23.62 9.87
C PHE A 152 -5.79 23.61 8.71
N ARG A 153 -5.60 22.78 7.68
CA ARG A 153 -6.53 22.67 6.54
C ARG A 153 -7.93 22.21 6.97
N ASN A 154 -8.00 21.30 7.94
CA ASN A 154 -9.27 20.77 8.44
C ASN A 154 -9.93 21.66 9.50
N SER A 155 -9.35 22.83 9.82
CA SER A 155 -9.79 23.70 10.91
C SER A 155 -9.84 23.00 12.28
N ASP A 156 -9.02 21.96 12.47
CA ASP A 156 -8.83 21.29 13.75
C ASP A 156 -7.86 22.11 14.62
N PHE A 157 -8.39 23.15 15.25
CA PHE A 157 -7.61 24.05 16.08
C PHE A 157 -7.15 23.41 17.40
N ALA A 158 -7.86 22.37 17.88
CA ALA A 158 -7.47 21.65 19.08
C ALA A 158 -6.20 20.83 18.81
N GLY A 159 -6.23 19.97 17.79
CA GLY A 159 -5.07 19.18 17.37
C GLY A 159 -3.89 20.07 16.96
N LEU A 160 -4.15 21.18 16.27
CA LEU A 160 -3.10 22.15 15.93
C LEU A 160 -2.44 22.76 17.17
N THR A 161 -3.21 23.10 18.21
CA THR A 161 -2.65 23.70 19.44
C THR A 161 -1.79 22.68 20.20
N ASP A 162 -2.22 21.42 20.27
CA ASP A 162 -1.47 20.35 20.94
C ASP A 162 -0.11 20.13 20.25
N LEU A 163 -0.10 20.06 18.91
CA LEU A 163 1.12 19.92 18.11
C LEU A 163 2.09 21.10 18.30
N LEU A 164 1.56 22.33 18.40
CA LEU A 164 2.36 23.53 18.61
C LEU A 164 2.93 23.61 20.03
N ASP A 165 2.20 23.18 21.06
CA ASP A 165 2.71 23.19 22.44
C ASP A 165 3.86 22.20 22.63
N GLU A 166 3.80 21.03 21.98
CA GLU A 166 4.96 20.13 21.88
C GLU A 166 6.17 20.79 21.19
N GLY A 167 5.90 21.68 20.24
CA GLY A 167 6.89 22.53 19.56
C GLY A 167 7.38 23.71 20.41
N ARG A 168 6.81 23.92 21.60
CA ARG A 168 7.02 25.06 22.52
C ARG A 168 6.50 26.40 21.99
N THR A 169 5.53 26.37 21.09
CA THR A 169 4.95 27.56 20.47
C THR A 169 3.62 27.91 21.13
N ARG A 170 3.65 28.89 22.05
CA ARG A 170 2.47 29.29 22.81
C ARG A 170 1.68 30.42 22.15
N ILE A 171 0.38 30.20 21.97
CA ILE A 171 -0.56 31.20 21.48
C ILE A 171 -1.10 32.01 22.65
N THR A 172 -0.46 33.14 22.98
CA THR A 172 -0.92 34.02 24.08
C THR A 172 -1.62 35.29 23.58
N ARG A 173 -1.46 35.64 22.30
CA ARG A 173 -1.99 36.89 21.70
C ARG A 173 -2.51 36.64 20.29
N HIS A 174 -3.46 37.47 19.85
CA HIS A 174 -4.01 37.40 18.49
C HIS A 174 -2.96 37.53 17.37
N ALA A 175 -1.89 38.31 17.60
CA ALA A 175 -0.79 38.43 16.65
C ALA A 175 -0.08 37.08 16.38
N HIS A 176 0.02 36.20 17.38
CA HIS A 176 0.62 34.87 17.20
C HIS A 176 -0.22 34.01 16.27
N LYS A 177 -1.56 34.10 16.35
CA LYS A 177 -2.46 33.36 15.45
C LYS A 177 -2.23 33.74 13.99
N ARG A 178 -2.04 35.03 13.70
CA ARG A 178 -1.71 35.50 12.34
C ARG A 178 -0.36 34.97 11.89
N ALA A 179 0.68 35.15 12.69
CA ALA A 179 2.02 34.66 12.35
C ALA A 179 2.06 33.14 12.12
N ILE A 180 1.37 32.35 12.94
CA ILE A 180 1.24 30.90 12.77
C ILE A 180 0.51 30.57 11.47
N SER A 181 -0.62 31.21 11.21
CA SER A 181 -1.37 30.99 9.97
C SER A 181 -0.56 31.33 8.73
N ASP A 182 0.22 32.40 8.76
CA ASP A 182 1.05 32.82 7.64
C ASP A 182 2.25 31.87 7.45
N ALA A 183 2.84 31.39 8.55
CA ALA A 183 3.89 30.38 8.51
C ALA A 183 3.38 29.03 7.95
N ILE A 184 2.18 28.58 8.33
CA ILE A 184 1.60 27.34 7.79
C ILE A 184 1.26 27.49 6.31
N ARG A 185 0.78 28.67 5.86
CA ARG A 185 0.56 28.94 4.43
C ARG A 185 1.86 28.94 3.63
N ALA A 186 2.93 29.53 4.18
CA ALA A 186 4.26 29.47 3.57
C ALA A 186 4.78 28.03 3.48
N LEU A 187 4.58 27.26 4.56
CA LEU A 187 4.88 25.83 4.59
C LEU A 187 4.10 25.06 3.52
N ASP A 188 2.79 25.28 3.37
CA ASP A 188 1.96 24.62 2.36
C ASP A 188 2.41 24.93 0.92
N ALA A 189 2.88 26.15 0.67
CA ALA A 189 3.45 26.52 -0.62
C ALA A 189 4.72 25.71 -0.92
N VAL A 190 5.68 25.65 0.03
CA VAL A 190 6.93 24.89 -0.15
C VAL A 190 6.67 23.38 -0.22
N ARG A 191 5.76 22.83 0.59
CA ARG A 191 5.40 21.40 0.57
C ARG A 191 4.87 20.94 -0.79
N SER A 192 4.23 21.82 -1.55
CA SER A 192 3.57 21.50 -2.81
C SER A 192 4.53 21.36 -3.99
N THR A 193 5.66 22.09 -3.98
CA THR A 193 6.59 22.15 -5.13
C THR A 193 8.05 21.92 -4.76
N GLY A 194 8.40 22.06 -3.49
CA GLY A 194 9.77 21.99 -3.01
C GLY A 194 10.23 20.60 -2.60
N THR A 195 11.38 20.59 -1.96
CA THR A 195 12.13 19.42 -1.49
C THR A 195 12.06 19.26 0.02
N ILE A 196 12.49 18.09 0.51
CA ILE A 196 12.66 17.84 1.95
C ILE A 196 13.61 18.87 2.57
N GLY A 197 14.68 19.24 1.87
CA GLY A 197 15.64 20.24 2.35
C GLY A 197 15.01 21.61 2.55
N GLU A 198 14.26 22.11 1.56
CA GLU A 198 13.61 23.43 1.65
C GLU A 198 12.57 23.49 2.78
N VAL A 199 11.82 22.42 3.01
CA VAL A 199 10.92 22.36 4.17
C VAL A 199 11.69 22.30 5.48
N LEU A 200 12.77 21.53 5.57
CA LEU A 200 13.59 21.48 6.78
C LEU A 200 14.21 22.86 7.10
N ASP A 201 14.67 23.60 6.09
CA ASP A 201 15.24 24.94 6.25
C ASP A 201 14.18 25.93 6.70
N LEU A 202 13.02 25.96 6.04
CA LEU A 202 11.89 26.80 6.44
C LEU A 202 11.46 26.52 7.88
N MET A 203 11.45 25.24 8.27
CA MET A 203 11.09 24.84 9.63
C MET A 203 12.18 25.15 10.66
N ALA A 204 13.46 25.17 10.26
CA ALA A 204 14.58 25.56 11.13
C ALA A 204 14.61 27.06 11.42
N ASP A 205 14.27 27.88 10.42
CA ASP A 205 14.15 29.34 10.55
C ASP A 205 12.86 29.76 11.27
N GLY A 206 11.82 28.93 11.15
CA GLY A 206 10.50 29.18 11.71
C GLY A 206 10.35 28.86 13.21
N HIS A 207 9.14 29.10 13.71
CA HIS A 207 8.73 28.80 15.09
C HIS A 207 7.51 27.88 15.14
N LEU A 208 7.24 27.09 14.10
CA LEU A 208 6.10 26.15 14.11
C LEU A 208 6.42 24.90 14.94
N LEU A 209 7.57 24.26 14.70
CA LEU A 209 8.04 23.09 15.45
C LEU A 209 9.52 23.23 15.77
N ALA A 210 9.89 22.87 16.99
CA ALA A 210 11.30 22.74 17.34
C ALA A 210 11.91 21.48 16.71
N LEU A 211 13.05 21.62 16.03
CA LEU A 211 13.82 20.48 15.55
C LEU A 211 14.32 19.64 16.74
N PRO A 212 14.03 18.32 16.78
CA PRO A 212 14.53 17.42 17.82
C PRO A 212 16.06 17.36 17.85
N GLY A 213 16.65 17.15 19.03
CA GLY A 213 18.12 17.14 19.20
C GLY A 213 18.83 16.11 18.30
N LYS A 214 18.25 14.92 18.12
CA LYS A 214 18.79 13.90 17.19
C LYS A 214 18.80 14.38 15.74
N LEU A 215 17.73 15.05 15.30
CA LEU A 215 17.65 15.58 13.94
C LEU A 215 18.63 16.74 13.74
N LYS A 216 18.75 17.64 14.73
CA LYS A 216 19.78 18.70 14.73
C LYS A 216 21.19 18.14 14.62
N ASP A 217 21.45 17.01 15.29
CA ASP A 217 22.75 16.33 15.21
C ASP A 217 23.02 15.79 13.81
N LEU A 218 22.03 15.13 13.19
CA LEU A 218 22.12 14.64 11.82
C LEU A 218 22.33 15.77 10.81
N GLU A 219 21.55 16.84 10.90
CA GLU A 219 21.66 18.01 10.01
C GLU A 219 23.02 18.72 10.17
N ARG A 220 23.57 18.78 11.40
CA ARG A 220 24.91 19.33 11.63
C ARG A 220 26.01 18.45 11.04
N ARG A 221 25.93 17.12 11.27
CA ARG A 221 26.94 16.17 10.77
C ARG A 221 26.92 16.04 9.25
N ARG A 222 25.79 16.31 8.60
CA ARG A 222 25.64 16.29 7.14
C ARG A 222 26.71 17.12 6.41
N SER A 223 27.18 18.21 7.01
CA SER A 223 28.18 19.12 6.45
C SER A 223 29.54 19.05 7.15
N ALA A 224 29.74 18.10 8.07
CA ALA A 224 31.01 17.93 8.75
C ALA A 224 32.05 17.26 7.84
N THR A 225 33.32 17.60 8.04
CA THR A 225 34.46 16.92 7.42
C THR A 225 35.01 15.84 8.35
N ASP A 226 35.83 14.93 7.80
CA ASP A 226 36.59 13.94 8.58
C ASP A 226 35.72 12.97 9.40
N LEU A 227 34.59 12.56 8.83
CA LEU A 227 33.69 11.58 9.43
C LEU A 227 34.23 10.14 9.28
N ASP A 228 33.93 9.29 10.26
CA ASP A 228 34.10 7.85 10.08
C ASP A 228 33.13 7.29 9.01
N GLU A 229 33.36 6.06 8.54
CA GLU A 229 32.55 5.45 7.48
C GLU A 229 31.04 5.41 7.80
N ARG A 230 30.69 5.20 9.07
CA ARG A 230 29.30 5.08 9.52
C ARG A 230 28.61 6.44 9.50
N ASP A 231 29.29 7.46 9.99
CA ASP A 231 28.78 8.82 10.03
C ASP A 231 28.77 9.45 8.65
N GLN A 232 29.75 9.15 7.79
CA GLN A 232 29.74 9.55 6.38
C GLN A 232 28.52 8.99 5.66
N ARG A 233 28.20 7.70 5.85
CA ARG A 233 26.99 7.09 5.29
C ARG A 233 25.69 7.78 5.73
N ARG A 234 25.64 8.26 6.98
CA ARG A 234 24.49 9.01 7.51
C ARG A 234 24.43 10.44 6.96
N ALA A 235 25.58 11.09 6.78
CA ALA A 235 25.67 12.39 6.13
C ALA A 235 25.21 12.30 4.67
N ASP A 236 25.67 11.29 3.92
CA ASP A 236 25.26 11.02 2.54
C ASP A 236 23.76 10.73 2.45
N PHE A 237 23.22 9.91 3.36
CA PHE A 237 21.77 9.70 3.46
C PHE A 237 21.02 11.03 3.65
N SER A 238 21.45 11.85 4.61
CA SER A 238 20.84 13.15 4.91
C SER A 238 20.88 14.09 3.70
N ASN A 239 22.03 14.18 3.01
CA ASN A 239 22.20 14.97 1.79
C ASN A 239 21.26 14.50 0.67
N ASN A 240 21.22 13.19 0.41
CA ASN A 240 20.37 12.62 -0.62
C ASN A 240 18.88 12.78 -0.29
N LEU A 241 18.50 12.59 0.99
CA LEU A 241 17.12 12.73 1.43
C LEU A 241 16.63 14.17 1.25
N ARG A 242 17.45 15.18 1.55
CA ARG A 242 17.10 16.58 1.36
C ARG A 242 16.76 16.94 -0.10
N SER A 243 17.31 16.24 -1.07
CA SER A 243 17.04 16.45 -2.50
C SER A 243 15.74 15.81 -2.99
N VAL A 244 15.08 14.97 -2.18
CA VAL A 244 13.83 14.30 -2.55
C VAL A 244 12.68 15.31 -2.53
N SER A 245 11.74 15.19 -3.47
CA SER A 245 10.53 16.03 -3.49
C SER A 245 9.73 15.84 -2.21
N TYR A 246 9.24 16.95 -1.64
CA TYR A 246 8.42 16.88 -0.43
C TYR A 246 7.08 16.17 -0.68
N ARG A 247 6.60 16.13 -1.92
CA ARG A 247 5.38 15.39 -2.28
C ARG A 247 5.46 13.91 -1.92
N GLU A 248 6.65 13.32 -1.92
CA GLU A 248 6.84 11.93 -1.51
C GLU A 248 6.55 11.73 -0.02
N VAL A 249 6.86 12.73 0.82
CA VAL A 249 6.55 12.72 2.26
C VAL A 249 5.04 12.77 2.48
N ILE A 250 4.34 13.63 1.72
CA ILE A 250 2.87 13.71 1.75
C ILE A 250 2.28 12.34 1.39
N SER A 251 2.70 11.77 0.26
CA SER A 251 2.21 10.48 -0.23
C SER A 251 2.48 9.33 0.74
N VAL A 252 3.69 9.21 1.29
CA VAL A 252 4.01 8.14 2.24
C VAL A 252 3.27 8.33 3.57
N THR A 253 3.07 9.56 4.03
CA THR A 253 2.31 9.84 5.26
C THR A 253 0.86 9.44 5.10
N HIS A 254 0.21 9.83 3.99
CA HIS A 254 -1.14 9.37 3.68
C HIS A 254 -1.23 7.84 3.58
N PHE A 255 -0.21 7.18 3.04
CA PHE A 255 -0.18 5.72 2.98
C PHE A 255 -0.06 5.07 4.37
N ILE A 256 0.85 5.55 5.22
CA ILE A 256 1.06 5.03 6.58
C ILE A 256 -0.21 5.26 7.44
N ASP A 257 -0.89 6.39 7.27
CA ASP A 257 -2.13 6.73 7.98
C ASP A 257 -3.39 6.08 7.36
N GLU A 258 -3.21 5.13 6.43
CA GLU A 258 -4.29 4.39 5.77
C GLU A 258 -5.31 5.28 5.03
N LEU A 259 -4.91 6.50 4.66
CA LEU A 259 -5.73 7.49 3.94
C LEU A 259 -5.71 7.28 2.41
N THR A 260 -5.11 6.18 1.94
CA THR A 260 -5.07 5.83 0.52
C THR A 260 -5.87 4.55 0.26
N PRO A 261 -6.41 4.36 -0.95
CA PRO A 261 -7.10 3.13 -1.30
C PRO A 261 -6.14 1.94 -1.48
N PHE A 262 -4.82 2.14 -1.37
CA PHE A 262 -3.80 1.12 -1.59
C PHE A 262 -3.52 0.34 -0.31
N SER A 263 -3.29 -0.96 -0.45
CA SER A 263 -2.80 -1.83 0.62
C SER A 263 -1.92 -2.92 0.02
N THR A 264 -1.07 -3.50 0.86
CA THR A 264 -0.42 -4.75 0.48
C THR A 264 -1.43 -5.89 0.44
N GLN A 265 -1.17 -6.90 -0.41
CA GLN A 265 -1.99 -8.11 -0.52
C GLN A 265 -2.06 -8.89 0.82
N HIS A 266 -1.03 -8.81 1.65
CA HIS A 266 -1.00 -9.40 3.00
C HIS A 266 -1.75 -8.60 4.06
N GLY A 267 -2.05 -7.31 3.81
CA GLY A 267 -2.70 -6.41 4.76
C GLY A 267 -4.22 -6.59 4.87
N VAL A 268 -4.86 -7.26 3.91
CA VAL A 268 -6.35 -7.30 3.79
C VAL A 268 -6.99 -8.59 4.29
N LYS A 269 -6.25 -9.44 5.01
CA LYS A 269 -6.79 -10.70 5.50
C LYS A 269 -7.79 -10.45 6.64
N GLY A 270 -9.08 -10.58 6.31
CA GLY A 270 -10.18 -10.47 7.27
C GLY A 270 -11.28 -9.56 6.75
N ASP A 271 -10.88 -8.57 5.95
CA ASP A 271 -11.77 -7.53 5.44
C ASP A 271 -12.48 -7.94 4.16
N GLY A 272 -13.44 -7.11 3.74
CA GLY A 272 -14.05 -7.17 2.43
C GLY A 272 -14.40 -5.76 1.98
N PHE A 273 -14.24 -5.47 0.69
CA PHE A 273 -14.44 -4.16 0.10
C PHE A 273 -15.48 -4.26 -1.01
N GLU A 274 -16.22 -3.18 -1.25
CA GLU A 274 -17.22 -3.16 -2.34
C GLU A 274 -16.55 -3.52 -3.68
N ASN A 275 -15.47 -2.82 -4.02
CA ASN A 275 -14.67 -3.09 -5.20
C ASN A 275 -13.20 -3.35 -4.84
N VAL A 276 -12.58 -4.29 -5.54
CA VAL A 276 -11.16 -4.62 -5.38
C VAL A 276 -10.47 -4.59 -6.74
N VAL A 277 -9.29 -3.98 -6.77
CA VAL A 277 -8.36 -4.00 -7.91
C VAL A 277 -7.09 -4.71 -7.46
N VAL A 278 -6.88 -5.93 -7.94
CA VAL A 278 -5.65 -6.70 -7.68
C VAL A 278 -4.64 -6.33 -8.75
N VAL A 279 -3.57 -5.66 -8.36
CA VAL A 279 -2.49 -5.25 -9.26
C VAL A 279 -1.40 -6.31 -9.20
N VAL A 280 -1.07 -6.90 -10.35
CA VAL A 280 -0.12 -7.99 -10.48
C VAL A 280 1.17 -7.49 -11.11
N GLU A 281 2.24 -7.51 -10.31
CA GLU A 281 3.62 -7.23 -10.71
C GLU A 281 4.46 -8.52 -10.67
N GLY A 282 5.14 -8.84 -11.77
CA GLY A 282 5.92 -10.07 -11.93
C GLY A 282 7.33 -9.98 -11.35
N ARG A 283 7.85 -8.76 -11.12
CA ARG A 283 9.26 -8.53 -10.75
C ARG A 283 9.53 -8.39 -9.25
N ALA A 284 8.50 -8.30 -8.42
CA ALA A 284 8.66 -7.65 -7.12
C ALA A 284 8.95 -8.55 -5.91
N TRP A 285 8.78 -9.88 -5.98
CA TRP A 285 9.03 -10.71 -4.79
C TRP A 285 9.44 -12.16 -5.09
N ASN A 286 10.63 -12.58 -4.66
CA ASN A 286 11.09 -13.97 -4.81
C ASN A 286 10.18 -15.05 -4.16
N ARG A 287 9.31 -14.66 -3.22
CA ARG A 287 8.46 -15.58 -2.44
C ARG A 287 7.12 -15.88 -3.08
N TYR A 288 6.66 -15.08 -4.04
CA TYR A 288 5.39 -15.23 -4.74
C TYR A 288 5.60 -14.97 -6.22
N SER A 289 4.94 -15.72 -7.09
CA SER A 289 5.01 -15.48 -8.53
C SER A 289 3.68 -15.84 -9.16
N ILE A 290 2.78 -14.86 -9.27
CA ILE A 290 1.46 -15.06 -9.88
C ILE A 290 1.62 -15.49 -11.35
N GLY A 291 2.50 -14.83 -12.12
CA GLY A 291 2.75 -15.20 -13.51
C GLY A 291 3.22 -16.65 -13.69
N LYS A 292 4.27 -17.08 -12.96
CA LYS A 292 4.76 -18.47 -13.06
C LYS A 292 3.76 -19.50 -12.53
N MET A 293 3.00 -19.14 -11.49
CA MET A 293 1.91 -19.98 -10.99
C MET A 293 0.83 -20.17 -12.05
N LEU A 294 0.41 -19.11 -12.75
CA LEU A 294 -0.60 -19.19 -13.81
C LEU A 294 -0.11 -19.98 -15.02
N ALA A 295 1.17 -19.85 -15.38
CA ALA A 295 1.81 -20.60 -16.45
C ALA A 295 2.12 -22.06 -16.09
N GLY A 296 1.94 -22.47 -14.82
CA GLY A 296 2.26 -23.83 -14.36
C GLY A 296 3.76 -24.16 -14.33
N THR A 297 4.63 -23.15 -14.34
CA THR A 297 6.10 -23.31 -14.39
C THR A 297 6.79 -23.06 -13.05
N ASP A 298 6.01 -22.81 -11.99
CA ASP A 298 6.55 -22.50 -10.65
C ASP A 298 6.78 -23.74 -9.77
N LYS A 299 7.62 -23.57 -8.73
CA LYS A 299 7.89 -24.61 -7.73
C LYS A 299 6.65 -24.86 -6.87
N PRO A 300 6.31 -26.11 -6.52
CA PRO A 300 5.08 -26.46 -5.79
C PRO A 300 4.77 -25.58 -4.57
N ASP A 301 5.75 -25.38 -3.66
CA ASP A 301 5.57 -24.58 -2.45
C ASP A 301 5.31 -23.09 -2.72
N ARG A 302 5.82 -22.56 -3.84
CA ARG A 302 5.57 -21.16 -4.25
C ARG A 302 4.27 -21.05 -5.03
N THR A 303 3.91 -22.06 -5.82
CA THR A 303 2.62 -22.19 -6.48
C THR A 303 1.49 -22.13 -5.46
N GLU A 304 1.54 -22.94 -4.40
CA GLU A 304 0.51 -22.94 -3.35
C GLU A 304 0.38 -21.58 -2.67
N ARG A 305 1.51 -20.98 -2.26
CA ARG A 305 1.52 -19.66 -1.63
C ARG A 305 0.98 -18.55 -2.54
N SER A 306 1.36 -18.56 -3.82
CA SER A 306 0.88 -17.58 -4.81
C SER A 306 -0.60 -17.76 -5.09
N ARG A 307 -1.08 -19.01 -5.18
CA ARG A 307 -2.50 -19.34 -5.36
C ARG A 307 -3.33 -18.87 -4.18
N ASN A 308 -2.89 -19.20 -2.96
CA ASN A 308 -3.56 -18.78 -1.73
C ASN A 308 -3.63 -17.25 -1.62
N LEU A 309 -2.51 -16.56 -1.89
CA LEU A 309 -2.48 -15.09 -1.87
C LEU A 309 -3.43 -14.50 -2.92
N PHE A 310 -3.37 -14.98 -4.16
CA PHE A 310 -4.21 -14.48 -5.24
C PHE A 310 -5.70 -14.74 -4.99
N TYR A 311 -6.04 -15.96 -4.57
CA TYR A 311 -7.40 -16.32 -4.15
C TYR A 311 -7.90 -15.42 -3.01
N VAL A 312 -7.06 -15.19 -1.99
CA VAL A 312 -7.41 -14.29 -0.88
C VAL A 312 -7.70 -12.90 -1.40
N CYS A 313 -6.86 -12.32 -2.26
CA CYS A 313 -7.07 -11.00 -2.84
C CYS A 313 -8.39 -10.90 -3.62
N CYS A 314 -8.65 -11.87 -4.51
CA CYS A 314 -9.90 -11.92 -5.29
C CYS A 314 -11.13 -12.07 -4.38
N SER A 315 -11.04 -12.87 -3.31
CA SER A 315 -12.12 -13.09 -2.35
C SER A 315 -12.46 -11.90 -1.45
N ARG A 316 -11.71 -10.80 -1.54
CA ARG A 316 -12.02 -9.54 -0.83
C ARG A 316 -13.04 -8.68 -1.57
N ALA A 317 -13.29 -8.94 -2.86
CA ALA A 317 -14.29 -8.22 -3.63
C ALA A 317 -15.71 -8.66 -3.25
N GLN A 318 -16.53 -7.73 -2.78
CA GLN A 318 -17.95 -8.00 -2.54
C GLN A 318 -18.77 -7.89 -3.82
N ARG A 319 -18.53 -6.85 -4.62
CA ARG A 319 -19.31 -6.53 -5.83
C ARG A 319 -18.46 -6.57 -7.09
N GLY A 320 -17.41 -5.77 -7.15
CA GLY A 320 -16.56 -5.59 -8.33
C GLY A 320 -15.14 -6.13 -8.12
N LEU A 321 -14.71 -7.06 -8.96
CA LEU A 321 -13.31 -7.53 -9.02
C LEU A 321 -12.65 -7.01 -10.30
N ALA A 322 -11.46 -6.44 -10.18
CA ALA A 322 -10.58 -6.19 -11.31
C ALA A 322 -9.22 -6.80 -11.03
N VAL A 323 -8.61 -7.44 -12.02
CA VAL A 323 -7.22 -7.90 -11.98
C VAL A 323 -6.46 -7.19 -13.08
N VAL A 324 -5.38 -6.49 -12.74
CA VAL A 324 -4.61 -5.67 -13.66
C VAL A 324 -3.16 -6.14 -13.68
N PHE A 325 -2.70 -6.61 -14.83
CA PHE A 325 -1.29 -6.92 -15.03
C PHE A 325 -0.56 -5.66 -15.50
N ILE A 326 0.49 -5.28 -14.77
CA ILE A 326 1.33 -4.11 -15.11
C ILE A 326 2.68 -4.51 -15.72
N ASP A 327 3.04 -5.79 -15.63
CA ASP A 327 4.18 -6.38 -16.32
C ASP A 327 3.69 -7.29 -17.46
N ASP A 328 4.60 -7.61 -18.39
CA ASP A 328 4.33 -8.61 -19.43
C ASP A 328 4.08 -9.99 -18.81
N LEU A 329 3.11 -10.69 -19.38
CA LEU A 329 2.72 -12.01 -18.95
C LEU A 329 3.75 -13.05 -19.42
N PRO A 330 4.17 -13.99 -18.57
CA PRO A 330 4.92 -15.15 -19.04
C PRO A 330 4.10 -15.99 -20.02
N ASP A 331 4.78 -16.59 -20.99
CA ASP A 331 4.17 -17.53 -21.94
C ASP A 331 3.38 -18.64 -21.20
N GLY A 332 2.20 -18.98 -21.73
CA GLY A 332 1.32 -20.00 -21.16
C GLY A 332 0.43 -19.54 -20.02
N THR A 333 0.46 -18.26 -19.63
CA THR A 333 -0.41 -17.70 -18.58
C THR A 333 -1.86 -17.51 -19.05
N GLU A 334 -2.06 -17.10 -20.31
CA GLU A 334 -3.36 -16.72 -20.85
C GLU A 334 -4.43 -17.83 -20.75
N PRO A 335 -4.18 -19.10 -21.11
CA PRO A 335 -5.21 -20.14 -21.03
C PRO A 335 -5.83 -20.28 -19.63
N THR A 336 -4.99 -20.24 -18.58
CA THR A 336 -5.45 -20.29 -17.19
C THR A 336 -6.28 -19.06 -16.84
N LEU A 337 -5.84 -17.87 -17.26
CA LEU A 337 -6.57 -16.62 -17.02
C LEU A 337 -7.93 -16.59 -17.73
N HIS A 338 -7.98 -16.97 -19.01
CA HIS A 338 -9.21 -17.08 -19.77
C HIS A 338 -10.18 -18.08 -19.14
N ALA A 339 -9.67 -19.21 -18.65
CA ALA A 339 -10.48 -20.19 -17.92
C ALA A 339 -11.03 -19.60 -16.62
N TRP A 340 -10.18 -19.04 -15.75
CA TRP A 340 -10.61 -18.52 -14.45
C TRP A 340 -11.57 -17.34 -14.55
N PHE A 341 -11.31 -16.42 -15.48
CA PHE A 341 -12.06 -15.18 -15.66
C PHE A 341 -13.15 -15.26 -16.74
N ALA A 342 -13.55 -16.46 -17.18
CA ALA A 342 -14.54 -16.66 -18.23
C ALA A 342 -15.93 -16.04 -17.94
N SER A 343 -16.26 -15.74 -16.68
CA SER A 343 -17.49 -15.06 -16.27
C SER A 343 -17.40 -13.53 -16.30
N GLY A 344 -16.22 -12.97 -16.60
CA GLY A 344 -15.95 -11.55 -16.63
C GLY A 344 -15.62 -11.02 -18.02
N THR A 345 -15.27 -9.73 -18.07
CA THR A 345 -14.76 -9.07 -19.28
C THR A 345 -13.24 -9.11 -19.29
N ILE A 346 -12.67 -9.62 -20.38
CA ILE A 346 -11.22 -9.69 -20.59
C ILE A 346 -10.82 -8.57 -21.53
N HIS A 347 -9.89 -7.73 -21.09
CA HIS A 347 -9.31 -6.61 -21.82
C HIS A 347 -7.89 -7.01 -22.22
N PRO A 348 -7.62 -7.24 -23.53
CA PRO A 348 -6.38 -7.79 -24.01
C PRO A 348 -5.16 -6.88 -23.84
#